data_AF-A0A0B7HDL3-F1
#
_entry.id   AF-A0A0B7HDL3-F1
#
_cell.length_a   1.000
_cell.length_b   1.000
_cell.length_c   1.000
_cell.angle_alpha   90.00
_cell.angle_beta   90.00
_cell.angle_gamma   90.00
#
_symmetry.space_group_name_H-M   'P 1'
#
loop_
_entity.id
_entity.type
_entity.pdbx_description
1 polymer ?
#
loop_
_entity_poly.entity_id
_entity_poly.type
_entity_poly.pdbx_seq_one_letter_code
_entity_poly.pdbx_strand_id
1 'polypeptide(L)'
;MIVYNGVSTESGSENYLKFEPIENYKNLQIEIFNELGQKVYESKNYQKNGEVFRGYANVKGVFRKGKRLPTGTYFYILKYQNITGKSNTKQGYLFVR
;
A
#
# COMPACT_ATOMS: atom_id res chain seq x y z
N MET A 1 8.01 12.96 -2.38
CA MET A 1 7.71 11.53 -2.33
C MET A 1 7.40 11.06 -3.73
N ILE A 2 8.28 10.22 -4.28
CA ILE A 2 8.04 9.45 -5.49
C ILE A 2 7.20 8.23 -5.11
N VAL A 3 6.29 7.82 -5.98
CA VAL A 3 5.41 6.67 -5.77
C VAL A 3 5.55 5.71 -6.94
N TYR A 4 5.95 4.47 -6.68
CA TYR A 4 5.92 3.38 -7.65
C TYR A 4 4.64 2.60 -7.42
N ASN A 5 3.64 2.82 -8.27
CA ASN A 5 2.26 2.39 -8.06
C ASN A 5 1.82 1.24 -8.98
N GLY A 6 2.76 0.60 -9.70
CA GLY A 6 2.51 -0.66 -10.41
C GLY A 6 2.96 -1.85 -9.56
N VAL A 7 2.06 -2.79 -9.30
CA VAL A 7 2.33 -4.00 -8.53
C VAL A 7 2.00 -5.21 -9.41
N SER A 8 2.95 -6.13 -9.52
CA SER A 8 2.79 -7.39 -10.23
C SER A 8 2.73 -8.54 -9.23
N THR A 9 1.77 -9.42 -9.43
CA THR A 9 1.51 -10.64 -8.65
C THR A 9 1.97 -11.89 -9.39
N GLU A 10 2.67 -11.73 -10.52
CA GLU A 10 3.33 -12.79 -11.25
C GLU A 10 4.41 -13.47 -10.40
N SER A 11 4.64 -14.77 -10.65
CA SER A 11 5.65 -15.55 -9.94
C SER A 11 7.04 -14.93 -10.12
N GLY A 12 7.75 -14.71 -9.02
CA GLY A 12 9.07 -14.07 -9.01
C GLY A 12 9.05 -12.54 -9.04
N SER A 13 7.87 -11.91 -9.04
CA SER A 13 7.78 -10.46 -8.91
C SER A 13 8.10 -10.01 -7.48
N GLU A 14 9.09 -9.12 -7.36
CA GLU A 14 9.48 -8.49 -6.09
C GLU A 14 9.00 -7.04 -5.96
N ASN A 15 8.25 -6.50 -6.92
CA ASN A 15 7.71 -5.15 -6.80
C ASN A 15 6.57 -5.05 -5.78
N TYR A 16 6.37 -3.84 -5.27
CA TYR A 16 5.33 -3.50 -4.32
C TYR A 16 5.02 -2.01 -4.44
N LEU A 17 3.91 -1.56 -3.86
CA LEU A 17 3.60 -0.13 -3.80
C LEU A 17 4.66 0.58 -2.95
N LYS A 18 5.59 1.31 -3.59
CA LYS A 18 6.80 1.85 -2.95
C LYS A 18 6.79 3.38 -2.88
N PHE A 19 7.27 3.92 -1.77
CA PHE A 19 7.40 5.35 -1.49
C PHE A 19 8.86 5.71 -1.21
N GLU A 20 9.42 6.66 -1.97
CA GLU A 20 10.83 7.08 -1.86
C GLU A 20 11.01 8.61 -1.88
N PRO A 21 12.14 9.12 -1.35
CA PRO A 21 13.08 8.43 -0.45
C PRO A 21 12.46 8.23 0.94
N ILE A 22 12.64 7.07 1.56
CA ILE A 22 11.94 6.70 2.81
C ILE A 22 12.50 7.43 4.04
N GLU A 23 13.75 7.88 3.97
CA GLU A 23 14.49 8.56 5.04
C GLU A 23 13.84 9.89 5.44
N ASN A 24 13.08 10.49 4.52
CA ASN A 24 12.37 11.75 4.74
C ASN A 24 11.02 11.58 5.45
N TYR A 25 10.59 10.34 5.72
CA TYR A 25 9.26 10.03 6.19
C TYR A 25 9.28 9.03 7.37
N LYS A 26 8.43 9.28 8.36
CA LYS A 26 8.26 8.43 9.55
C LYS A 26 6.81 7.99 9.68
N ASN A 27 6.60 6.90 10.42
CA ASN A 27 5.27 6.42 10.81
C ASN A 27 4.30 6.26 9.63
N LEU A 28 4.75 5.59 8.56
CA LEU A 28 3.91 5.34 7.38
C LEU A 28 2.81 4.34 7.75
N GLN A 29 1.57 4.80 7.65
CA GLN A 29 0.38 3.98 7.80
C GLN A 29 -0.38 4.04 6.49
N ILE A 30 -0.78 2.89 5.97
CA ILE A 30 -1.49 2.80 4.71
C ILE A 30 -2.80 2.02 4.85
N GLU A 31 -3.81 2.47 4.12
CA GLU A 31 -5.02 1.74 3.83
C GLU A 31 -5.20 1.69 2.31
N ILE A 32 -5.56 0.52 1.78
CA ILE A 32 -5.81 0.30 0.36
C ILE A 32 -7.23 -0.22 0.17
N PHE A 33 -7.91 0.31 -0.84
CA PHE A 33 -9.30 0.06 -1.16
C PHE A 33 -9.43 -0.43 -2.60
N ASN A 34 -10.42 -1.30 -2.86
CA ASN A 34 -10.82 -1.65 -4.22
C ASN A 34 -11.65 -0.51 -4.85
N GLU A 35 -12.07 -0.72 -6.10
CA GLU A 35 -12.90 0.22 -6.86
C GLU A 35 -14.25 0.55 -6.22
N LEU A 36 -14.78 -0.34 -5.36
CA LEU A 36 -16.03 -0.14 -4.63
C LEU A 36 -15.82 0.58 -3.28
N GLY A 37 -14.60 1.00 -2.97
CA GLY A 37 -14.26 1.63 -1.69
C GLY A 37 -14.16 0.66 -0.52
N GLN A 38 -14.13 -0.64 -0.76
CA GLN A 38 -13.93 -1.65 0.29
C GLN A 38 -12.44 -1.77 0.60
N LYS A 39 -12.08 -1.71 1.89
CA LYS A 39 -10.69 -1.90 2.32
C LYS A 39 -10.24 -3.33 2.04
N VAL A 40 -9.06 -3.47 1.45
CA VAL A 40 -8.44 -4.76 1.09
C VAL A 40 -7.10 -5.00 1.80
N TYR A 41 -6.41 -3.92 2.16
CA TYR A 41 -5.14 -4.01 2.87
C TYR A 41 -4.96 -2.84 3.84
N GLU A 42 -4.30 -3.10 4.96
CA GLU A 42 -3.84 -2.05 5.89
C GLU A 42 -2.49 -2.40 6.51
N SER A 43 -1.69 -1.38 6.83
CA SER A 43 -0.47 -1.53 7.62
C SER A 43 -0.21 -0.26 8.41
N LYS A 44 0.23 -0.42 9.67
CA LYS A 44 0.61 0.70 10.55
C LYS A 44 2.12 0.99 10.53
N ASN A 45 2.91 0.10 9.92
CA ASN A 45 4.38 0.20 9.84
C ASN A 45 4.86 0.00 8.40
N TYR A 46 4.20 0.61 7.44
CA TYR A 46 4.44 0.34 6.02
C TYR A 46 5.90 0.65 5.61
N GLN A 47 6.47 -0.22 4.77
CA GLN A 47 7.91 -0.26 4.41
C GLN A 47 8.87 -0.49 5.59
N LYS A 48 8.39 -1.09 6.70
CA LYS A 48 9.24 -1.62 7.78
C LYS A 48 8.97 -3.10 7.97
N ASN A 49 9.99 -3.87 8.35
CA ASN A 49 9.86 -5.29 8.71
C ASN A 49 9.12 -6.15 7.68
N GLY A 50 9.25 -5.81 6.39
CA GLY A 50 8.55 -6.52 5.30
C GLY A 50 7.06 -6.18 5.16
N GLU A 51 6.51 -5.23 5.92
CA GLU A 51 5.13 -4.75 5.74
C GLU A 51 5.00 -3.91 4.46
N VAL A 52 4.74 -4.59 3.34
CA VAL A 52 4.51 -3.97 2.04
C VAL A 52 3.31 -4.59 1.34
N PHE A 53 2.69 -3.83 0.44
CA PHE A 53 1.56 -4.33 -0.35
C PHE A 53 2.05 -4.92 -1.67
N ARG A 54 1.85 -6.24 -1.81
CA ARG A 54 2.25 -7.03 -2.99
C ARG A 54 1.06 -7.56 -3.80
N GLY A 55 -0.11 -6.93 -3.70
CA GLY A 55 -1.32 -7.39 -4.40
C GLY A 55 -2.10 -8.49 -3.66
N TYR A 56 -1.90 -8.64 -2.35
CA TYR A 56 -2.61 -9.61 -1.52
C TYR A 56 -3.36 -8.91 -0.40
N ALA A 57 -4.61 -9.34 -0.15
CA ALA A 57 -5.41 -8.80 0.93
C ALA A 57 -4.88 -9.26 2.30
N ASN A 58 -4.92 -8.39 3.31
CA ASN A 58 -4.57 -8.75 4.69
C ASN A 58 -5.64 -8.46 5.75
N VAL A 59 -6.78 -7.89 5.34
CA VAL A 59 -7.92 -7.60 6.22
C VAL A 59 -8.85 -8.81 6.38
N LYS A 60 -9.66 -8.78 7.44
CA LYS A 60 -10.75 -9.75 7.66
C LYS A 60 -12.03 -9.23 6.99
N GLY A 61 -12.76 -10.05 6.22
CA GLY A 61 -14.02 -9.66 5.57
C GLY A 61 -14.24 -10.33 4.22
N VAL A 62 -14.77 -9.59 3.24
CA VAL A 62 -15.06 -10.05 1.86
C VAL A 62 -13.83 -10.66 1.18
N PHE A 63 -12.64 -10.17 1.51
CA PHE A 63 -11.37 -10.74 1.09
C PHE A 63 -10.79 -11.59 2.22
N ARG A 64 -10.51 -12.86 1.93
CA ARG A 64 -9.76 -13.73 2.86
C ARG A 64 -8.32 -13.22 2.96
N LYS A 65 -7.79 -13.09 4.18
CA LYS A 65 -6.38 -12.79 4.43
C LYS A 65 -5.49 -13.74 3.61
N GLY A 66 -4.51 -13.19 2.89
CA GLY A 66 -3.59 -13.92 2.03
C GLY A 66 -4.12 -14.20 0.61
N LYS A 67 -5.36 -13.79 0.27
CA LYS A 67 -5.89 -13.97 -1.08
C LYS A 67 -5.27 -12.96 -2.05
N ARG A 68 -4.80 -13.44 -3.20
CA ARG A 68 -4.42 -12.61 -4.35
C ARG A 68 -5.61 -11.76 -4.78
N LEU A 69 -5.38 -10.47 -4.94
CA LEU A 69 -6.38 -9.54 -5.42
C LEU A 69 -6.50 -9.62 -6.95
N PRO A 70 -7.71 -9.45 -7.52
CA PRO A 70 -7.88 -9.38 -8.96
C PRO A 70 -7.05 -8.26 -9.59
N THR A 71 -6.63 -8.45 -10.83
CA THR A 71 -6.04 -7.39 -11.65
C THR A 71 -7.00 -6.21 -11.74
N GLY A 72 -6.50 -4.99 -11.55
CA GLY A 72 -7.33 -3.80 -11.58
C GLY A 72 -6.71 -2.60 -10.89
N THR A 73 -7.51 -1.53 -10.81
CA THR A 73 -7.15 -0.29 -10.14
C THR A 73 -7.63 -0.29 -8.70
N TYR A 74 -6.74 0.08 -7.80
CA TYR A 74 -6.99 0.21 -6.37
C TYR A 74 -6.62 1.63 -5.94
N PHE A 75 -7.06 2.02 -4.75
CA PHE A 75 -6.86 3.36 -4.20
C PHE A 75 -6.18 3.26 -2.85
N TYR A 76 -5.27 4.17 -2.55
CA TYR A 76 -4.58 4.17 -1.26
C TYR A 76 -4.72 5.51 -0.53
N ILE A 77 -4.74 5.43 0.79
CA ILE A 77 -4.55 6.55 1.71
C ILE A 77 -3.30 6.25 2.52
N LEU A 78 -2.26 7.08 2.37
CA LEU A 78 -1.02 7.01 3.12
C LEU A 78 -0.96 8.17 4.11
N LYS A 79 -0.88 7.86 5.41
CA LYS A 79 -0.58 8.81 6.48
C LYS A 79 0.90 8.68 6.85
N TYR A 80 1.59 9.80 7.03
CA TYR A 80 3.01 9.81 7.38
C TYR A 80 3.38 11.11 8.10
N GLN A 81 4.54 11.10 8.76
CA GLN A 81 5.18 12.30 9.31
C GLN A 81 6.41 12.66 8.47
N ASN A 82 6.60 13.94 8.18
CA ASN A 82 7.84 14.40 7.54
C ASN A 82 8.98 14.55 8.57
N ILE A 83 10.17 14.96 8.12
CA ILE A 83 11.34 15.17 9.00
C ILE A 83 11.09 16.18 10.13
N THR A 84 10.18 17.14 9.95
CA THR A 84 9.81 18.14 10.97
C THR A 84 8.78 17.61 11.98
N GLY A 85 8.33 16.36 11.85
CA GLY A 85 7.28 15.76 12.69
C GLY A 85 5.85 16.12 12.29
N LYS A 86 5.67 16.99 11.28
CA LYS A 86 4.33 17.35 10.77
C LYS A 86 3.66 16.13 10.15
N SER A 87 2.43 15.86 10.59
CA SER A 87 1.59 14.81 10.02
C SER A 87 1.03 15.25 8.66
N ASN A 88 1.05 14.34 7.70
CA ASN A 88 0.61 14.55 6.32
C ASN A 88 -0.21 13.34 5.85
N THR A 89 -1.07 13.56 4.87
CA THR A 89 -1.82 12.52 4.16
C THR A 89 -1.57 12.64 2.67
N LYS A 90 -1.30 11.52 2.01
CA LYS A 90 -1.22 11.39 0.55
C LYS A 90 -2.22 10.36 0.09
N GLN A 91 -2.93 10.66 -0.98
CA GLN A 91 -3.88 9.75 -1.62
C GLN A 91 -3.46 9.53 -3.07
N GLY A 92 -3.89 8.42 -3.66
CA GLY A 92 -3.61 8.09 -5.04
C GLY A 92 -4.19 6.74 -5.44
N TYR A 93 -3.85 6.32 -6.65
CA TYR A 93 -4.22 5.02 -7.18
C TYR A 93 -2.98 4.15 -7.40
N LEU A 94 -3.20 2.83 -7.43
CA LEU A 94 -2.23 1.84 -7.84
C LEU A 94 -2.88 0.83 -8.78
N PHE A 95 -2.08 0.27 -9.67
CA PHE A 95 -2.50 -0.79 -10.57
C PHE A 95 -1.90 -2.11 -10.09
N VAL A 96 -2.73 -3.13 -9.90
CA VAL A 96 -2.32 -4.50 -9.60
C VAL A 96 -2.51 -5.33 -10.86
N ARG A 97 -1.47 -6.05 -11.27
CA ARG A 97 -1.48 -7.02 -12.36
C ARG A 97 -1.15 -8.41 -11.85
#